data_AF-A0A960UCP4-F1
#
_entry.id   AF-A0A960UCP4-F1
#
_cell.length_a   1.000
_cell.length_b   1.000
_cell.length_c   1.000
_cell.angle_alpha   90.00
_cell.angle_beta   90.00
_cell.angle_gamma   90.00
#
_symmetry.space_group_name_H-M   'P 1'
#
loop_
_entity.id
_entity.type
_entity.pdbx_description
1 polymer ?
#
loop_
_entity_poly.entity_id
_entity_poly.type
_entity_poly.pdbx_seq_one_letter_code
_entity_poly.pdbx_strand_id
1 'polypeptide(L)'
;RTVMKSLCIVPAIHGIDVSPKKLGHDITEMGWEVYPEGIYKVIKQVAAYPSVKKIYITENGAAFPDVVENRAIHDAKRIKYYKDYLAQVLKAKQEGIDIGGYIAWSFMDNFEWAEGYKPRFGLVYVDFETQQRIVKDSGKWFADFLKK
;
A
#
# COMPACT_ATOMS: atom_id res chain seq x y z
N ARG A 1 13.58 -3.94 -5.84
CA ARG A 1 13.72 -4.53 -7.20
C ARG A 1 15.00 -5.36 -7.28
N THR A 2 14.94 -6.62 -7.70
CA THR A 2 16.14 -7.45 -7.94
C THR A 2 16.62 -7.23 -9.38
N VAL A 3 17.89 -6.87 -9.56
CA VAL A 3 18.50 -6.75 -10.88
C VAL A 3 19.35 -8.00 -11.10
N MET A 4 18.98 -8.79 -12.11
CA MET A 4 19.80 -9.92 -12.55
C MET A 4 20.85 -9.42 -13.53
N LYS A 5 22.13 -9.56 -13.17
CA LYS A 5 23.23 -9.45 -14.14
C LYS A 5 23.69 -10.86 -14.48
N SER A 6 23.46 -11.26 -15.72
CA SER A 6 24.08 -12.45 -16.30
C SER A 6 25.59 -12.20 -16.46
N LEU A 7 26.41 -13.08 -15.90
CA LEU A 7 27.84 -13.16 -16.21
C LEU A 7 28.02 -14.31 -17.21
N CYS A 8 28.47 -14.01 -18.42
CA CYS A 8 28.53 -14.98 -19.54
C CYS A 8 29.42 -16.22 -19.31
N ILE A 9 30.10 -16.34 -18.17
CA ILE A 9 31.15 -17.34 -17.95
C ILE A 9 30.83 -18.27 -16.76
N VAL A 10 29.80 -17.98 -15.95
CA VAL A 10 29.44 -18.80 -14.76
C VAL A 10 27.92 -18.97 -14.69
N PRO A 11 27.37 -20.17 -14.43
CA PRO A 11 25.94 -20.39 -14.23
C PRO A 11 25.46 -19.88 -12.86
N ALA A 12 26.01 -18.75 -12.40
CA ALA A 12 25.64 -18.09 -11.17
C ALA A 12 24.72 -16.92 -11.51
N ILE A 13 23.43 -17.08 -11.24
CA ILE A 13 22.48 -15.97 -11.25
C ILE A 13 22.78 -15.15 -9.99
N HIS A 14 23.52 -14.04 -10.15
CA HIS A 14 23.70 -13.09 -9.05
C HIS A 14 22.56 -12.09 -9.10
N GLY A 15 21.56 -12.30 -8.23
CA GLY A 15 20.51 -11.31 -7.97
C GLY A 15 21.05 -10.27 -6.99
N ILE A 16 21.18 -9.03 -7.42
CA ILE A 16 21.49 -7.93 -6.50
C ILE A 16 20.16 -7.30 -6.11
N ASP A 17 19.84 -7.34 -4.83
CA ASP A 17 18.73 -6.58 -4.28
C ASP A 17 19.10 -5.11 -4.21
N VAL A 18 18.44 -4.32 -5.06
CA VAL A 18 18.57 -2.87 -5.03
C VAL A 18 17.63 -2.35 -3.95
N SER A 19 18.23 -1.82 -2.88
CA SER A 19 17.49 -1.16 -1.80
C SER A 19 16.64 -0.01 -2.37
N PRO A 20 15.37 0.12 -1.95
CA PRO A 20 14.48 1.21 -2.36
C PRO A 20 15.09 2.61 -2.15
N LYS A 21 15.92 2.78 -1.10
CA LYS A 21 16.62 4.05 -0.79
C LYS A 21 17.47 4.57 -1.94
N LYS A 22 17.99 3.69 -2.79
CA LYS A 22 18.85 4.07 -3.93
C LYS A 22 18.06 4.50 -5.16
N LEU A 23 16.75 4.29 -5.19
CA LEU A 23 15.88 4.59 -6.34
C LEU A 23 15.19 5.96 -6.22
N GLY A 24 15.32 6.65 -5.07
CA GLY A 24 14.73 7.97 -4.84
C GLY A 24 13.21 7.95 -4.60
N HIS A 25 12.62 6.77 -4.42
CA HIS A 25 11.20 6.61 -4.12
C HIS A 25 10.93 6.76 -2.61
N ASP A 26 9.71 7.16 -2.27
CA ASP A 26 9.25 7.16 -0.88
C ASP A 26 9.24 5.74 -0.33
N ILE A 27 9.46 5.63 0.99
CA ILE A 27 9.56 4.34 1.69
C ILE A 27 8.62 4.37 2.89
N THR A 28 7.91 3.27 3.10
CA THR A 28 7.04 3.07 4.27
C THR A 28 7.88 2.82 5.53
N GLU A 29 7.24 2.84 6.70
CA GLU A 29 7.90 2.47 7.95
C GLU A 29 8.43 1.03 7.94
N MET A 30 7.80 0.15 7.14
CA MET A 30 8.21 -1.23 6.92
C MET A 30 9.46 -1.37 6.01
N GLY A 31 10.00 -0.26 5.52
CA GLY A 31 11.09 -0.28 4.53
C GLY A 31 10.63 -0.65 3.11
N TRP A 32 9.31 -0.68 2.87
CA TRP A 32 8.77 -1.03 1.55
C TRP A 32 8.77 0.17 0.62
N GLU A 33 9.11 -0.09 -0.64
CA GLU A 33 9.07 0.90 -1.71
C GLU A 33 7.62 1.32 -1.99
N VAL A 34 7.36 2.62 -2.02
CA VAL A 34 6.08 3.16 -2.52
C VAL A 34 6.17 3.28 -4.03
N TYR A 35 5.53 2.33 -4.73
CA TYR A 35 5.55 2.26 -6.20
C TYR A 35 4.13 1.99 -6.75
N PRO A 36 3.32 3.05 -6.94
CA PRO A 36 1.93 2.94 -7.37
C PRO A 36 1.75 2.16 -8.68
N GLU A 37 2.62 2.35 -9.67
CA GLU A 37 2.53 1.63 -10.96
C GLU A 37 2.67 0.10 -10.80
N GLY A 38 3.18 -0.37 -9.67
CA GLY A 38 3.25 -1.78 -9.32
C GLY A 38 1.86 -2.43 -9.27
N ILE A 39 0.86 -1.79 -8.63
CA ILE A 39 -0.47 -2.40 -8.51
C ILE A 39 -1.14 -2.53 -9.88
N TYR A 40 -0.98 -1.54 -10.77
CA TYR A 40 -1.49 -1.60 -12.13
C TYR A 40 -0.89 -2.79 -12.91
N LYS A 41 0.43 -3.00 -12.81
CA LYS A 41 1.12 -4.12 -13.47
C LYS A 41 0.62 -5.47 -12.95
N VAL A 42 0.46 -5.61 -11.64
CA VAL A 42 -0.07 -6.84 -11.02
C VAL A 42 -1.51 -7.10 -11.47
N ILE A 43 -2.37 -6.07 -11.48
CA ILE A 43 -3.75 -6.20 -11.98
C ILE A 43 -3.75 -6.69 -13.42
N LYS A 44 -2.95 -6.09 -14.31
CA LYS A 44 -2.84 -6.51 -15.72
C LYS A 44 -2.39 -7.96 -15.85
N GLN A 45 -1.39 -8.35 -15.06
CA GLN A 45 -0.87 -9.71 -15.06
C GLN A 45 -1.93 -10.73 -14.61
N VAL A 46 -2.64 -10.44 -13.52
CA VAL A 46 -3.69 -11.32 -12.99
C VAL A 46 -4.88 -11.39 -13.94
N ALA A 47 -5.28 -10.27 -14.54
CA ALA A 47 -6.36 -10.21 -15.52
C ALA A 47 -6.07 -10.97 -16.82
N ALA A 48 -4.80 -11.24 -17.14
CA ALA A 48 -4.42 -12.02 -18.32
C ALA A 48 -4.70 -13.52 -18.18
N TYR A 49 -4.99 -14.02 -16.97
CA TYR A 49 -5.33 -15.42 -16.77
C TYR A 49 -6.75 -15.72 -17.30
N PRO A 50 -6.93 -16.72 -18.19
CA PRO A 50 -8.23 -16.97 -18.84
C PRO A 50 -9.41 -17.25 -17.89
N SER A 51 -9.13 -17.77 -16.69
CA SER A 51 -10.13 -18.07 -15.67
C SER A 51 -10.54 -16.84 -14.84
N VAL A 52 -9.77 -15.75 -14.88
CA VAL A 52 -10.02 -14.56 -14.07
C VAL A 52 -11.04 -13.68 -14.79
N LYS A 53 -12.26 -13.66 -14.24
CA LYS A 53 -13.35 -12.83 -14.78
C LYS A 53 -13.54 -11.52 -14.03
N LYS A 54 -13.08 -11.45 -12.77
CA LYS A 54 -13.29 -10.31 -11.87
C LYS A 54 -12.21 -10.27 -10.80
N ILE A 55 -11.75 -9.08 -10.44
CA ILE A 55 -10.70 -8.85 -9.45
C ILE A 55 -11.24 -7.99 -8.31
N TYR A 56 -10.87 -8.35 -7.08
CA TYR A 56 -11.07 -7.53 -5.88
C TYR A 56 -9.72 -7.25 -5.25
N ILE A 57 -9.43 -5.98 -4.94
CA ILE A 57 -8.26 -5.61 -4.17
C ILE A 57 -8.65 -5.77 -2.70
N THR A 58 -8.31 -6.90 -2.12
CA THR A 58 -8.71 -7.24 -0.74
C THR A 58 -7.87 -6.54 0.31
N GLU A 59 -6.63 -6.19 -0.03
CA GLU A 59 -5.72 -5.48 0.86
C GLU A 59 -4.84 -4.54 0.04
N ASN A 60 -4.85 -3.26 0.39
CA ASN A 60 -3.81 -2.31 -0.01
C ASN A 60 -3.73 -1.20 1.04
N GLY A 61 -2.51 -0.84 1.43
CA GLY A 61 -2.24 0.18 2.43
C GLY A 61 -0.75 0.32 2.74
N ALA A 62 -0.43 1.28 3.60
CA ALA A 62 0.95 1.57 3.97
C ALA A 62 1.04 2.05 5.43
N ALA A 63 2.07 1.59 6.13
CA ALA A 63 2.46 2.14 7.43
C ALA A 63 3.36 3.36 7.25
N PHE A 64 2.98 4.45 7.89
CA PHE A 64 3.80 5.65 8.04
C PHE A 64 3.78 6.05 9.53
N PRO A 65 4.82 6.75 10.02
CA PRO A 65 4.83 7.25 11.38
C PRO A 65 3.64 8.18 11.61
N ASP A 66 2.84 7.88 12.63
CA ASP A 66 1.71 8.69 13.06
C ASP A 66 2.09 9.46 14.34
N VAL A 67 1.72 10.75 14.40
CA VAL A 67 1.90 11.61 15.57
C VAL A 67 0.53 12.13 15.99
N VAL A 68 0.22 12.01 17.28
CA VAL A 68 -1.01 12.55 17.86
C VAL A 68 -0.78 14.01 18.20
N GLU A 69 -1.49 14.90 17.52
CA GLU A 69 -1.46 16.36 17.74
C GLU A 69 -2.88 16.84 18.03
N ASN A 70 -3.13 17.39 19.22
CA ASN A 70 -4.46 17.90 19.61
C ASN A 70 -5.63 16.91 19.37
N ARG A 71 -5.43 15.62 19.67
CA ARG A 71 -6.40 14.52 19.40
C ARG A 71 -6.71 14.30 17.91
N ALA A 72 -5.79 14.69 17.02
CA ALA A 72 -5.85 14.41 15.59
C ALA A 72 -4.53 13.76 15.12
N ILE A 73 -4.58 13.13 13.96
CA ILE A 73 -3.42 12.54 13.29
C ILE A 73 -3.45 12.99 11.83
N HIS A 74 -2.40 13.70 11.44
CA HIS A 74 -2.24 14.32 10.13
C HIS A 74 -1.34 13.45 9.23
N ASP A 75 -1.90 12.40 8.64
CA ASP A 75 -1.17 11.38 7.87
C ASP A 75 -1.22 11.61 6.34
N ALA A 76 -0.80 12.81 5.92
CA ALA A 76 -0.83 13.25 4.52
C ALA A 76 -0.12 12.28 3.55
N LYS A 77 0.96 11.61 3.98
CA LYS A 77 1.66 10.58 3.19
C LYS A 77 0.77 9.38 2.90
N ARG A 78 -0.03 8.95 3.87
CA ARG A 78 -0.99 7.84 3.72
C ARG A 78 -2.12 8.23 2.75
N ILE A 79 -2.63 9.45 2.85
CA ILE A 79 -3.61 9.99 1.88
C ILE A 79 -3.02 9.99 0.46
N LYS A 80 -1.79 10.48 0.30
CA LYS A 80 -1.11 10.48 -1.00
C LYS A 80 -0.95 9.06 -1.55
N TYR A 81 -0.49 8.12 -0.72
CA TYR A 81 -0.37 6.71 -1.08
C TYR A 81 -1.69 6.17 -1.65
N TYR A 82 -2.80 6.34 -0.94
CA TYR A 82 -4.09 5.86 -1.40
C TYR A 82 -4.56 6.52 -2.69
N LYS A 83 -4.39 7.84 -2.84
CA LYS A 83 -4.73 8.55 -4.08
C LYS A 83 -3.96 8.00 -5.27
N ASP A 84 -2.65 7.81 -5.13
CA ASP A 84 -1.80 7.33 -6.22
C ASP A 84 -2.17 5.89 -6.60
N TYR A 85 -2.37 4.99 -5.63
CA TYR A 85 -2.71 3.59 -5.89
C TYR A 85 -4.13 3.44 -6.46
N LEU A 86 -5.12 4.18 -5.95
CA LEU A 86 -6.48 4.18 -6.49
C LEU A 86 -6.53 4.74 -7.92
N ALA A 87 -5.68 5.70 -8.27
CA ALA A 87 -5.57 6.17 -9.65
C ALA A 87 -5.09 5.08 -10.61
N GLN A 88 -4.17 4.21 -10.15
CA GLN A 88 -3.66 3.08 -10.92
C GLN A 88 -4.71 1.96 -11.06
N VAL A 89 -5.49 1.70 -10.00
CA VAL A 89 -6.65 0.80 -10.04
C VAL A 89 -7.72 1.34 -11.00
N LEU A 90 -8.02 2.64 -10.94
CA LEU A 90 -8.97 3.28 -11.84
C LEU A 90 -8.52 3.19 -13.29
N LYS A 91 -7.23 3.40 -13.56
CA LYS A 91 -6.65 3.23 -14.90
C LYS A 91 -6.88 1.81 -15.43
N ALA A 92 -6.57 0.78 -14.63
CA ALA A 92 -6.81 -0.60 -15.01
C ALA A 92 -8.30 -0.88 -15.29
N LYS A 93 -9.20 -0.32 -14.48
CA LYS A 93 -10.66 -0.43 -14.68
C LYS A 93 -11.12 0.26 -15.97
N GLN A 94 -10.58 1.44 -16.28
CA GLN A 94 -10.87 2.17 -17.52
C GLN A 94 -10.40 1.44 -18.78
N GLU A 95 -9.38 0.59 -18.67
CA GLU A 95 -8.92 -0.30 -19.74
C GLU A 95 -9.76 -1.58 -19.91
N GLY A 96 -10.89 -1.71 -19.19
CA GLY A 96 -11.87 -2.78 -19.37
C GLY A 96 -11.68 -3.99 -18.45
N ILE A 97 -10.78 -3.93 -17.47
CA ILE A 97 -10.63 -5.00 -16.47
C ILE A 97 -11.75 -4.89 -15.44
N ASP A 98 -12.49 -5.97 -15.20
CA ASP A 98 -13.57 -5.99 -14.20
C ASP A 98 -12.99 -5.98 -12.78
N ILE A 99 -12.96 -4.79 -12.18
CA ILE A 99 -12.57 -4.57 -10.78
C ILE A 99 -13.81 -4.30 -9.95
N GLY A 100 -14.12 -5.27 -9.08
CA GLY A 100 -15.32 -5.33 -8.26
C GLY A 100 -15.27 -4.57 -6.95
N GLY A 101 -14.08 -4.27 -6.43
CA GLY A 101 -13.94 -3.59 -5.16
C GLY A 101 -12.50 -3.39 -4.73
N TYR A 102 -12.35 -2.54 -3.72
CA TYR A 102 -11.08 -2.18 -3.09
C TYR A 102 -11.30 -2.08 -1.58
N ILE A 103 -10.43 -2.71 -0.81
CA ILE A 103 -10.47 -2.73 0.65
C ILE A 103 -9.13 -2.19 1.17
N ALA A 104 -9.20 -1.09 1.92
CA ALA A 104 -8.03 -0.49 2.53
C ALA A 104 -7.53 -1.34 3.69
N TRP A 105 -6.25 -1.71 3.66
CA TRP A 105 -5.57 -2.32 4.79
C TRP A 105 -4.93 -1.21 5.65
N SER A 106 -5.41 -0.95 6.85
CA SER A 106 -6.47 -1.63 7.60
C SER A 106 -7.49 -0.62 8.12
N PHE A 107 -8.60 -1.12 8.67
CA PHE A 107 -9.57 -0.26 9.34
C PHE A 107 -8.94 0.43 10.56
N MET A 108 -8.27 -0.34 11.44
CA MET A 108 -7.65 0.16 12.67
C MET A 108 -6.20 -0.32 12.79
N ASP A 109 -5.39 0.46 13.50
CA ASP A 109 -4.06 0.02 13.93
C ASP A 109 -4.19 -1.31 14.70
N ASN A 110 -3.36 -2.28 14.34
CA ASN A 110 -3.47 -3.64 14.81
C ASN A 110 -2.07 -4.24 15.04
N PHE A 111 -2.04 -5.53 15.38
CA PHE A 111 -0.81 -6.30 15.52
C PHE A 111 -0.33 -6.75 14.14
N GLU A 112 0.78 -6.18 13.66
CA GLU A 112 1.39 -6.47 12.36
C GLU A 112 2.40 -7.61 12.49
N TRP A 113 1.90 -8.80 12.84
CA TRP A 113 2.65 -10.06 12.81
C TRP A 113 4.03 -9.97 13.49
N ALA A 114 5.11 -10.23 12.75
CA ALA A 114 6.47 -10.22 13.26
C ALA A 114 6.95 -8.83 13.72
N GLU A 115 6.35 -7.76 13.20
CA GLU A 115 6.71 -6.37 13.53
C GLU A 115 5.96 -5.83 14.77
N GLY A 116 5.01 -6.62 15.29
CA GLY A 116 4.22 -6.28 16.45
C GLY A 116 3.36 -5.02 16.25
N TYR A 117 3.32 -4.15 17.26
CA TYR A 117 2.46 -2.96 17.27
C TYR A 117 3.15 -1.69 16.73
N LYS A 118 4.38 -1.81 16.24
CA LYS A 118 5.14 -0.65 15.78
C LYS A 118 4.57 -0.06 14.49
N PRO A 119 4.46 -0.80 13.37
CA PRO A 119 3.90 -0.26 12.15
C PRO A 119 2.39 -0.09 12.27
N ARG A 120 1.89 1.06 11.82
CA ARG A 120 0.48 1.44 11.93
C ARG A 120 -0.14 1.61 10.57
N PHE A 121 -0.94 0.64 10.13
CA PHE A 121 -1.64 0.65 8.84
C PHE A 121 -3.04 1.29 8.87
N GLY A 122 -3.63 1.40 10.05
CA GLY A 122 -5.04 1.74 10.22
C GLY A 122 -5.43 3.09 9.64
N LEU A 123 -6.66 3.20 9.14
CA LEU A 123 -7.36 4.48 8.95
C LEU A 123 -7.81 5.09 10.29
N VAL A 124 -7.89 4.26 11.33
CA VAL A 124 -8.20 4.61 12.71
C VAL A 124 -7.00 4.29 13.57
N TYR A 125 -6.47 5.31 14.24
CA TYR A 125 -5.43 5.14 15.24
C TYR A 125 -5.99 4.48 16.49
N VAL A 126 -5.19 3.62 17.10
CA VAL A 126 -5.47 2.99 18.38
C VAL A 126 -4.34 3.31 19.36
N ASP A 127 -4.69 3.99 20.45
CA ASP A 127 -3.83 4.03 21.63
C ASP A 127 -3.89 2.65 22.29
N PHE A 128 -2.77 1.92 22.28
CA PHE A 128 -2.75 0.55 22.80
C PHE A 128 -2.79 0.47 24.32
N GLU A 129 -2.44 1.53 25.04
CA GLU A 129 -2.53 1.57 26.50
C GLU A 129 -3.96 1.87 26.95
N THR A 130 -4.59 2.89 26.36
CA THR A 130 -5.91 3.36 26.79
C THR A 130 -7.07 2.80 25.98
N GLN A 131 -6.78 2.15 24.84
CA GLN A 131 -7.75 1.70 23.85
C GLN A 131 -8.60 2.84 23.26
N GLN A 132 -8.16 4.09 23.37
CA GLN A 132 -8.82 5.21 22.67
C GLN A 132 -8.59 5.11 21.16
N ARG A 133 -9.60 5.53 20.38
CA ARG A 133 -9.55 5.53 18.93
C ARG A 133 -9.67 6.95 18.37
N ILE A 134 -8.83 7.26 17.39
CA ILE A 134 -8.83 8.54 16.69
C ILE A 134 -8.91 8.25 15.20
N VAL A 135 -9.95 8.73 14.52
CA VAL A 135 -10.04 8.62 13.05
C VAL A 135 -8.97 9.54 12.46
N LYS A 136 -8.01 8.97 11.73
CA LYS A 136 -6.94 9.72 11.08
C LYS A 136 -7.49 10.55 9.93
N ASP A 137 -6.74 11.54 9.46
CA ASP A 137 -7.16 12.33 8.31
C ASP A 137 -7.34 11.47 7.05
N SER A 138 -6.57 10.39 6.88
CA SER A 138 -6.81 9.40 5.83
C SER A 138 -8.17 8.71 5.94
N GLY A 139 -8.62 8.40 7.15
CA GLY A 139 -9.92 7.78 7.40
C GLY A 139 -11.06 8.74 7.07
N LYS A 140 -10.94 10.00 7.48
CA LYS A 140 -11.88 11.07 7.11
C LYS A 140 -11.91 11.28 5.59
N TRP A 141 -10.74 11.31 4.97
CA TRP A 141 -10.61 11.45 3.51
C TRP A 141 -11.31 10.31 2.76
N PHE A 142 -11.14 9.05 3.20
CA PHE A 142 -11.86 7.92 2.61
C PHE A 142 -13.38 8.07 2.76
N ALA A 143 -13.86 8.49 3.93
CA ALA A 143 -15.28 8.71 4.17
C ALA A 143 -15.86 9.78 3.23
N ASP A 144 -15.13 10.87 2.99
CA ASP A 144 -15.57 11.92 2.06
C ASP A 144 -15.42 11.51 0.59
N PHE A 145 -14.41 10.72 0.26
CA PHE A 145 -14.22 10.15 -1.08
C PHE A 145 -15.37 9.22 -1.48
N LEU A 146 -15.86 8.39 -0.56
CA LEU A 146 -16.93 7.41 -0.80
C LEU A 146 -18.35 8.02 -0.86
N LYS A 147 -18.54 9.25 -0.39
CA LYS A 147 -19.85 9.95 -0.45
C LYS A 147 -20.14 10.60 -1.81
N LYS A 148 -19.13 10.73 -2.65
CA LYS A 148 -19.23 11.33 -3.99
C LYS A 148 -19.69 10.28 -5.00
#